data_AF-A0A256WJ27-F1
#
_entry.id   AF-A0A256WJ27-F1
#
_cell.length_a   1.000
_cell.length_b   1.000
_cell.length_c   1.000
_cell.angle_alpha   90.00
_cell.angle_beta   90.00
_cell.angle_gamma   90.00
#
_symmetry.space_group_name_H-M   'P 1'
#
loop_
_entity.id
_entity.type
_entity.pdbx_description
1 polymer ?
#
loop_
_entity_poly.entity_id
_entity_poly.type
_entity_poly.pdbx_seq_one_letter_code
_entity_poly.pdbx_strand_id
1 'polypeptide(L)'
;MTNSRECLNCGYELKGRADQKFCSDQCRNAYHNQLNSNSTNLIRNINNTLKRNQRILAKLCPYDKAKSSKGTLSAEGFNFNYHTNTFSTKKGQIYLFCYDYG
;
A
#
# COMPACT_ATOMS: atom_id res chain seq x y z
N MET A 1 -11.55 11.80 44.12
CA MET A 1 -11.63 11.73 42.64
C MET A 1 -11.84 10.27 42.26
N THR A 2 -13.00 9.92 41.75
CA THR A 2 -13.31 8.55 41.29
C THR A 2 -12.57 8.31 39.98
N ASN A 3 -11.65 7.34 39.97
CA ASN A 3 -10.86 6.98 38.80
C ASN A 3 -11.75 6.15 37.85
N SER A 4 -12.51 6.83 37.00
CA SER A 4 -13.41 6.22 36.01
C SER A 4 -12.59 5.58 34.89
N ARG A 5 -12.84 4.31 34.58
CA ARG A 5 -12.21 3.63 33.45
C ARG A 5 -12.90 4.07 32.17
N GLU A 6 -12.12 4.45 31.17
CA GLU A 6 -12.62 4.99 29.91
C GLU A 6 -12.31 4.06 28.74
N CYS A 7 -13.17 4.10 27.72
CA CYS A 7 -12.96 3.38 26.48
C CYS A 7 -11.77 3.95 25.70
N LEU A 8 -10.85 3.10 25.27
CA LEU A 8 -9.66 3.49 24.49
C LEU A 8 -9.97 4.15 23.13
N ASN A 9 -11.18 3.99 22.59
CA ASN A 9 -11.58 4.54 21.29
C ASN A 9 -12.36 5.85 21.40
N CYS A 10 -13.35 5.93 22.30
CA CYS A 10 -14.31 7.03 22.34
C CYS A 10 -14.33 7.80 23.66
N GLY A 11 -13.55 7.39 24.66
CA GLY A 11 -13.49 8.04 25.98
C GLY A 11 -14.71 7.83 26.88
N TYR A 12 -15.77 7.16 26.42
CA TYR A 12 -16.93 6.88 27.27
C TYR A 12 -16.57 5.98 28.45
N GLU A 13 -17.22 6.25 29.59
CA GLU A 13 -17.08 5.47 30.82
C GLU A 13 -17.45 4.00 30.60
N LEU A 14 -16.58 3.10 31.07
CA LEU A 14 -16.77 1.67 30.98
C LEU A 14 -17.55 1.16 32.19
N LYS A 15 -18.77 0.68 31.93
CA LYS A 15 -19.63 0.02 32.91
C LYS A 15 -19.64 -1.48 32.60
N GLY A 16 -18.72 -2.23 33.20
CA GLY A 16 -18.60 -3.67 32.95
C GLY A 16 -17.33 -4.25 33.55
N ARG A 17 -16.88 -5.40 33.00
CA ARG A 17 -15.76 -6.19 33.55
C ARG A 17 -14.52 -5.33 33.81
N ALA A 18 -13.74 -5.67 34.83
CA ALA A 18 -12.57 -4.90 35.23
C ALA A 18 -11.51 -4.76 34.12
N ASP A 19 -11.37 -5.78 33.28
CA ASP A 19 -10.45 -5.85 32.13
C ASP A 19 -11.01 -5.23 30.83
N GLN A 20 -12.24 -4.72 30.86
CA GLN A 20 -12.85 -4.11 29.69
C GLN A 20 -12.04 -2.87 29.25
N LYS A 21 -11.72 -2.82 27.95
CA LYS A 21 -10.98 -1.73 27.29
C LYS A 21 -11.84 -0.91 26.32
N PHE A 22 -12.95 -1.46 25.88
CA PHE A 22 -13.84 -0.88 24.87
C PHE A 22 -15.29 -0.96 25.32
N CYS A 23 -16.08 0.09 25.05
CA CYS A 23 -17.51 0.11 25.39
C CYS A 23 -18.34 -0.77 24.43
N SER A 24 -17.84 -1.04 23.22
CA SER A 24 -18.50 -1.87 22.21
C SER A 24 -17.49 -2.54 21.27
N ASP A 25 -17.92 -3.58 20.55
CA ASP A 25 -17.10 -4.20 19.51
C ASP A 25 -16.81 -3.23 18.35
N GLN A 26 -17.72 -2.30 18.07
CA GLN A 26 -17.48 -1.24 17.08
C GLN A 26 -16.31 -0.35 17.49
N CYS A 27 -16.23 0.04 18.77
CA CYS A 27 -15.10 0.82 19.29
C CYS A 27 -13.78 0.04 19.25
N ARG A 28 -13.81 -1.26 19.53
CA ARG A 28 -12.63 -2.12 19.40
C ARG A 28 -12.11 -2.13 17.95
N ASN A 29 -13.01 -2.36 16.99
CA ASN A 29 -12.65 -2.43 15.58
C ASN A 29 -12.15 -1.08 15.04
N ALA A 30 -12.82 0.03 15.40
CA ALA A 30 -12.41 1.37 14.99
C ALA A 30 -11.01 1.72 15.50
N TYR A 31 -10.72 1.44 16.76
CA TYR A 31 -9.41 1.69 17.36
C TYR A 31 -8.30 0.92 16.65
N HIS A 32 -8.50 -0.39 16.40
CA HIS A 32 -7.50 -1.20 15.70
C HIS A 32 -7.36 -0.82 14.22
N ASN A 33 -8.45 -0.43 13.55
CA ASN A 33 -8.39 0.08 12.18
C ASN A 33 -7.61 1.39 12.11
N GLN A 34 -7.79 2.29 13.08
CA GLN A 34 -7.06 3.55 13.16
C GLN A 34 -5.56 3.32 13.37
N LEU A 35 -5.18 2.41 14.28
CA LEU A 35 -3.77 2.04 14.49
C LEU A 35 -3.10 1.51 13.22
N ASN A 36 -3.82 0.73 12.42
CA ASN A 36 -3.30 0.14 11.17
C ASN A 36 -3.50 1.02 9.93
N SER A 37 -4.14 2.20 10.06
CA SER A 37 -4.54 3.01 8.91
C SER A 37 -3.35 3.52 8.10
N ASN A 38 -2.30 4.02 8.76
CA ASN A 38 -1.12 4.58 8.11
C ASN A 38 -0.30 3.52 7.36
N SER A 39 -0.06 2.36 7.96
CA SER A 39 0.64 1.24 7.30
C SER A 39 -0.17 0.70 6.13
N THR A 40 -1.48 0.56 6.30
CA THR A 40 -2.40 0.12 5.23
C THR A 40 -2.45 1.14 4.08
N ASN A 41 -2.40 2.44 4.40
CA ASN A 41 -2.36 3.52 3.40
C ASN A 41 -1.11 3.45 2.54
N LEU A 42 0.07 3.32 3.16
CA LEU A 42 1.34 3.23 2.46
C LEU A 42 1.37 2.03 1.50
N ILE A 43 1.05 0.83 2.02
CA ILE A 43 1.04 -0.40 1.23
C ILE A 43 0.09 -0.28 0.05
N ARG A 44 -1.13 0.25 0.28
CA ARG A 44 -2.11 0.46 -0.80
C ARG A 44 -1.59 1.42 -1.87
N ASN A 45 -0.93 2.51 -1.49
CA ASN A 45 -0.40 3.49 -2.42
C ASN A 45 0.75 2.93 -3.27
N ILE A 46 1.62 2.13 -2.65
CA ILE A 46 2.69 1.41 -3.36
C ILE A 46 2.07 0.42 -4.36
N ASN A 47 1.11 -0.40 -3.92
CA ASN A 47 0.43 -1.35 -4.80
C ASN A 47 -0.33 -0.67 -5.95
N ASN A 48 -0.97 0.48 -5.69
CA ASN A 48 -1.60 1.28 -6.73
C ASN A 48 -0.60 1.79 -7.76
N THR A 49 0.59 2.21 -7.31
CA THR A 49 1.68 2.65 -8.19
C THR A 49 2.21 1.50 -9.04
N LEU A 50 2.49 0.35 -8.43
CA LEU A 50 2.94 -0.86 -9.15
C LEU A 50 1.91 -1.32 -10.19
N LYS A 51 0.62 -1.31 -9.85
CA LYS A 51 -0.47 -1.66 -10.78
C LYS A 51 -0.59 -0.65 -11.92
N ARG A 52 -0.37 0.65 -11.66
CA ARG A 52 -0.34 1.67 -12.71
C ARG A 52 0.84 1.45 -13.65
N ASN A 53 2.04 1.23 -13.10
CA ASN A 53 3.23 0.93 -13.88
C ASN A 53 3.03 -0.29 -14.79
N GLN A 54 2.50 -1.39 -14.23
CA GLN A 54 2.20 -2.61 -14.97
C GLN A 54 1.24 -2.36 -16.14
N ARG A 55 0.16 -1.60 -15.92
CA ARG A 55 -0.79 -1.23 -17.01
C ARG A 55 -0.15 -0.39 -18.11
N ILE A 56 0.74 0.54 -17.75
CA ILE A 56 1.44 1.38 -18.74
C ILE A 56 2.34 0.49 -19.61
N LEU A 57 3.09 -0.43 -19.00
CA LEU A 57 3.93 -1.36 -19.75
C LEU A 57 3.10 -2.28 -20.65
N ALA A 58 1.99 -2.82 -20.16
CA ALA A 58 1.07 -3.65 -20.95
C ALA A 58 0.46 -2.89 -22.14
N LYS A 59 0.09 -1.61 -21.95
CA LYS A 59 -0.42 -0.74 -23.02
C LYS A 59 0.63 -0.49 -24.11
N LEU A 60 1.88 -0.27 -23.71
CA LEU A 60 2.98 0.05 -24.61
C LEU A 60 3.60 -1.21 -25.27
N CYS A 61 3.40 -2.38 -24.66
CA CYS A 61 3.85 -3.68 -25.16
C CYS A 61 2.66 -4.65 -25.29
N PRO A 62 1.75 -4.45 -26.26
CA PRO A 62 0.59 -5.32 -26.45
C PRO A 62 0.94 -6.71 -27.00
N TYR A 63 2.16 -6.86 -27.53
CA TYR A 63 2.70 -8.12 -28.04
C TYR A 63 3.97 -8.48 -27.23
N ASP A 64 4.91 -9.18 -27.86
CA ASP A 64 6.06 -9.76 -27.17
C ASP A 64 7.18 -8.75 -26.82
N LYS A 65 7.48 -7.81 -27.73
CA LYS A 65 8.56 -6.82 -27.52
C LYS A 65 8.20 -5.46 -28.08
N ALA A 66 8.36 -4.43 -27.25
CA ALA A 66 8.25 -3.04 -27.65
C ALA A 66 9.46 -2.24 -27.16
N LYS A 67 9.78 -1.15 -27.85
CA LYS A 67 10.75 -0.16 -27.39
C LYS A 67 10.01 1.13 -27.09
N SER A 68 10.24 1.68 -25.90
CA SER A 68 9.70 2.97 -25.49
C SER A 68 10.80 3.81 -24.87
N SER A 69 10.63 5.13 -24.92
CA SER A 69 11.57 6.06 -24.29
C SER A 69 11.20 6.28 -22.82
N LYS A 70 12.19 6.68 -22.01
CA LYS A 70 11.95 7.12 -20.63
C LYS A 70 10.95 8.29 -20.57
N GLY A 71 11.01 9.20 -21.56
CA GLY A 71 10.09 10.35 -21.66
C GLY A 71 8.64 9.91 -21.86
N THR A 72 8.40 8.95 -22.76
CA THR A 72 7.07 8.39 -23.02
C THR A 72 6.47 7.74 -21.77
N LEU A 73 7.26 6.90 -21.08
CA LEU A 73 6.84 6.28 -19.83
C LEU A 73 6.52 7.32 -18.75
N SER A 74 7.36 8.35 -18.62
CA SER A 74 7.14 9.45 -17.66
C SER A 74 5.86 10.23 -17.97
N ALA A 75 5.58 10.50 -19.25
CA ALA A 75 4.38 11.21 -19.69
C ALA A 75 3.09 10.43 -19.42
N GLU A 76 3.12 9.09 -19.50
CA GLU A 76 2.02 8.21 -19.11
C GLU A 76 1.88 8.04 -17.58
N GLY A 77 2.80 8.62 -16.80
CA GLY A 77 2.78 8.58 -15.34
C GLY A 77 3.44 7.35 -14.73
N PHE A 78 4.36 6.70 -15.44
CA PHE A 78 5.17 5.60 -14.92
C PHE A 78 6.13 6.10 -13.83
N ASN A 79 6.19 5.40 -12.70
CA ASN A 79 7.07 5.73 -11.60
C ASN A 79 8.24 4.75 -11.49
N PHE A 80 9.42 5.17 -11.92
CA PHE A 80 10.64 4.34 -11.96
C PHE A 80 11.16 3.88 -10.60
N ASN A 81 10.72 4.51 -9.51
CA ASN A 81 11.14 4.12 -8.16
C ASN A 81 10.43 2.85 -7.66
N TYR A 82 9.35 2.43 -8.32
CA TYR A 82 8.56 1.28 -7.92
C TYR A 82 8.59 0.19 -9.00
N HIS A 83 9.26 -0.90 -8.67
CA HIS A 83 9.34 -2.13 -9.45
C HIS A 83 9.29 -3.31 -8.48
N THR A 84 8.85 -4.48 -8.95
CA THR A 84 8.78 -5.68 -8.12
C THR A 84 10.10 -6.43 -8.12
N ASN A 85 10.72 -6.58 -9.29
CA ASN A 85 11.92 -7.38 -9.48
C ASN A 85 12.94 -6.66 -10.36
N THR A 86 14.21 -6.96 -10.15
CA THR A 86 15.30 -6.50 -11.01
C THR A 86 16.02 -7.72 -11.56
N PHE A 87 16.30 -7.72 -12.87
CA PHE A 87 17.09 -8.75 -13.53
C PHE A 87 18.36 -8.13 -14.14
N SER A 88 19.52 -8.67 -13.77
CA SER A 88 20.80 -8.26 -14.34
C SER A 88 21.32 -9.32 -15.31
N THR A 89 21.72 -8.86 -16.49
CA THR A 89 22.36 -9.74 -17.48
C THR A 89 23.85 -9.87 -17.20
N LYS A 90 24.47 -10.94 -17.72
CA LYS A 90 25.93 -11.13 -17.68
C LYS A 90 26.71 -9.98 -18.35
N LYS A 91 26.07 -9.21 -19.22
CA LYS A 91 26.62 -8.03 -19.91
C LYS A 91 26.45 -6.73 -19.11
N GLY A 92 25.95 -6.80 -17.88
CA GLY A 92 25.77 -5.64 -16.98
C GLY A 92 24.49 -4.82 -17.23
N GLN A 93 23.62 -5.23 -18.15
CA GLN A 93 22.33 -4.54 -18.35
C GLN A 93 21.36 -4.91 -17.23
N ILE A 94 20.64 -3.91 -16.73
CA ILE A 94 19.63 -4.04 -15.67
C ILE A 94 18.24 -3.86 -16.28
N TYR A 95 17.35 -4.79 -16.02
CA TYR A 95 15.94 -4.78 -16.41
C TYR A 95 15.09 -4.63 -15.15
N LEU A 96 14.14 -3.70 -15.18
CA LEU A 96 13.23 -3.42 -14.07
C LEU A 96 11.85 -3.94 -14.41
N PHE A 97 11.35 -4.87 -13.61
CA PHE A 97 10.07 -5.52 -13.84
C PHE A 97 9.01 -5.00 -12.86
N CYS A 98 7.80 -4.76 -13.38
CA CYS A 98 6.57 -4.62 -12.62
C CYS A 98 5.69 -5.85 -12.88
N TYR A 99 5.75 -6.80 -11.96
CA TYR A 99 5.18 -8.14 -12.10
C TYR A 99 5.75 -8.88 -13.32
N ASP A 100 4.94 -9.03 -14.37
CA ASP A 100 5.19 -9.78 -15.59
C ASP A 100 5.76 -8.93 -16.74
N TYR A 101 5.85 -7.60 -16.57
CA TYR A 101 6.35 -6.68 -17.60
C TYR A 101 7.64 -5.98 -17.16
N GLY A 102 8.67 -5.91 -18.01
CA GLY A 102 9.94 -5.21 -17.76
C GLY A 102 10.96 -5.32 -18.88
#